data_AF-A0A087UHQ7-F1
#
_entry.id   AF-A0A087UHQ7-F1
#
_cell.length_a   1.000
_cell.length_b   1.000
_cell.length_c   1.000
_cell.angle_alpha   90.00
_cell.angle_beta   90.00
_cell.angle_gamma   90.00
#
_symmetry.space_group_name_H-M   'P 1'
#
loop_
_entity.id
_entity.type
_entity.pdbx_description
1 polymer ?
#
loop_
_entity_poly.entity_id
_entity_poly.type
_entity_poly.pdbx_seq_one_letter_code
_entity_poly.pdbx_strand_id
1 'polypeptide(L)'
;MAGVSSKEFYFNAVQLLARSLASLKPTPWEKFNQLLNMCPQESPQGIFKFDQRGQDSVFALGIYFLTSGFQFHDVIYPYLMKLLRGLTKAIWVEEARLYETDRIPVSERFAFCLNTLLSDIACLCENLQEEIIAAQVELLGTLANLCRNYKEKESVNSRCSAARVTLCKSVVPVFIGTARAVGRGSKKGSPLFCRLFPPPSSTPPATPESPKLHKVASSSSFKQRTFHNFRPILHRSMSAVSRNASSSALTSHDSGADLSITSGSGISSKRGSLYSQSSLTYDPTSYYFYKFGSSFGRLPALGLMENVEHPFMFSVAHLQAVLAIAKKLLTQDLLEFLDEQSTEVYNTGQLKIFPYKTFSETINLVLVTLLRELLQPQKNLPSPFTK
;
A
#
# COMPACT_ATOMS: atom_id res chain seq x y z
N MET A 1 28.01 -5.37 -9.92
CA MET A 1 27.06 -5.20 -8.80
C MET A 1 26.68 -3.74 -8.75
N ALA A 2 25.47 -3.38 -9.17
CA ALA A 2 24.96 -2.03 -8.97
C ALA A 2 24.76 -1.81 -7.46
N GLY A 3 25.25 -0.69 -6.93
CA GLY A 3 25.20 -0.41 -5.49
C GLY A 3 23.76 -0.30 -5.02
N VAL A 4 23.28 -1.29 -4.27
CA VAL A 4 22.01 -1.21 -3.54
C VAL A 4 22.14 -0.05 -2.55
N SER A 5 21.21 0.90 -2.58
CA SER A 5 21.23 2.01 -1.64
C SER A 5 21.13 1.46 -0.21
N SER A 6 21.84 2.06 0.77
CA SER A 6 21.82 1.60 2.18
C SER A 6 20.38 1.49 2.74
N LYS A 7 19.46 2.32 2.21
CA LYS A 7 18.03 2.31 2.55
C LYS A 7 17.31 1.06 2.05
N GLU A 8 17.49 0.70 0.78
CA GLU A 8 16.96 -0.55 0.21
C GLU A 8 17.54 -1.78 0.88
N PHE A 9 18.81 -1.72 1.29
CA PHE A 9 19.45 -2.82 2.01
C PHE A 9 18.75 -3.07 3.36
N TYR A 10 18.53 -2.04 4.17
CA TYR A 10 17.86 -2.21 5.46
C TYR A 10 16.43 -2.71 5.31
N PHE A 11 15.65 -2.11 4.40
CA PHE A 11 14.27 -2.51 4.10
C PHE A 11 14.17 -4.01 3.76
N ASN A 12 15.05 -4.52 2.90
CA ASN A 12 15.06 -5.94 2.53
C ASN A 12 15.54 -6.84 3.67
N ALA A 13 16.61 -6.43 4.37
CA ALA A 13 17.21 -7.21 5.44
C ALA A 13 16.26 -7.43 6.63
N VAL A 14 15.55 -6.37 7.06
CA VAL A 14 14.64 -6.45 8.21
C VAL A 14 13.42 -7.34 7.92
N GLN A 15 12.92 -7.33 6.67
CA GLN A 15 11.84 -8.24 6.27
C GLN A 15 12.31 -9.70 6.14
N LEU A 16 13.53 -9.93 5.66
CA LEU A 16 14.13 -11.28 5.63
C LEU A 16 14.31 -11.83 7.06
N LEU A 17 14.79 -10.99 7.99
CA LEU A 17 14.86 -11.32 9.40
C LEU A 17 13.48 -11.72 9.94
N ALA A 18 12.45 -10.90 9.71
CA ALA A 18 11.08 -11.22 10.14
C ALA A 18 10.58 -12.57 9.62
N ARG A 19 10.77 -12.87 8.33
CA ARG A 19 10.36 -14.16 7.74
C ARG A 19 11.16 -15.34 8.30
N SER A 20 12.46 -15.15 8.54
CA SER A 20 13.31 -16.17 9.18
C SER A 20 12.86 -16.44 10.62
N LEU A 21 12.60 -15.40 11.42
CA LEU A 21 12.06 -15.54 12.77
C LEU A 21 10.70 -16.23 12.77
N ALA A 22 9.82 -15.91 11.82
CA ALA A 22 8.49 -16.52 11.70
C ALA A 22 8.53 -18.03 11.38
N SER A 23 9.63 -18.51 10.79
CA SER A 23 9.83 -19.94 10.54
C SER A 23 10.15 -20.75 11.80
N LEU A 24 10.56 -20.08 12.88
CA LEU A 24 10.86 -20.71 14.18
C LEU A 24 9.54 -20.98 14.94
N LYS A 25 9.36 -22.21 15.40
CA LYS A 25 8.18 -22.67 16.14
C LYS A 25 8.59 -23.42 17.42
N PRO A 26 8.55 -22.77 18.60
CA PRO A 26 8.30 -21.35 18.86
C PRO A 26 9.51 -20.46 18.51
N THR A 27 9.27 -19.18 18.23
CA THR A 27 10.34 -18.19 18.10
C THR A 27 10.95 -17.88 19.49
N PRO A 28 12.29 -17.88 19.66
CA PRO A 28 12.90 -17.46 20.93
C PRO A 28 12.65 -15.98 21.23
N TRP A 29 12.25 -15.66 22.47
CA TRP A 29 11.94 -14.29 22.90
C TRP A 29 13.06 -13.29 22.61
N GLU A 30 14.31 -13.64 22.92
CA GLU A 30 15.46 -12.73 22.72
C GLU A 30 15.61 -12.30 21.26
N LYS A 31 15.41 -13.23 20.31
CA LYS A 31 15.50 -12.95 18.88
C LYS A 31 14.32 -12.11 18.38
N PHE A 32 13.12 -12.39 18.90
CA PHE A 32 11.94 -11.57 18.62
C PHE A 32 12.08 -10.14 19.19
N ASN A 33 12.57 -10.01 20.43
CA ASN A 33 12.73 -8.73 21.10
C ASN A 33 13.70 -7.80 20.35
N GLN A 34 14.70 -8.35 19.65
CA GLN A 34 15.55 -7.57 18.75
C GLN A 34 14.75 -6.93 17.61
N LEU A 35 13.79 -7.66 17.00
CA LEU A 35 12.90 -7.11 15.98
C LEU A 35 12.00 -6.00 16.55
N LEU A 36 11.42 -6.25 17.72
CA LEU A 36 10.55 -5.27 18.39
C LEU A 36 11.29 -3.98 18.76
N ASN A 37 12.53 -4.09 19.27
CA ASN A 37 13.35 -2.93 19.66
C ASN A 37 13.78 -2.06 18.48
N MET A 38 13.71 -2.55 17.24
CA MET A 38 13.94 -1.73 16.05
C MET A 38 12.73 -0.85 15.69
N CYS A 39 11.54 -1.16 16.23
CA CYS A 39 10.34 -0.41 15.94
C CYS A 39 10.29 0.92 16.75
N PRO A 40 9.61 1.97 16.25
CA PRO A 40 9.47 3.25 16.92
C PRO A 40 8.86 3.12 18.32
N GLN A 41 9.47 3.80 19.28
CA GLN A 41 8.97 3.83 20.66
C GLN A 41 8.17 5.09 20.92
N GLU A 42 7.15 4.94 21.76
CA GLU A 42 6.33 6.05 22.21
C GLU A 42 7.14 6.94 23.17
N SER A 43 7.25 8.24 22.87
CA SER A 43 7.83 9.19 23.82
C SER A 43 6.91 9.37 25.05
N PRO A 44 7.41 9.91 26.18
CA PRO A 44 6.58 10.20 27.35
C PRO A 44 5.37 11.11 27.09
N GLN A 45 5.39 11.86 25.97
CA GLN A 45 4.30 12.73 25.54
C GLN A 45 3.24 12.01 24.68
N GLY A 46 3.37 10.70 24.48
CA GLY A 46 2.50 9.90 23.62
C GLY A 46 2.74 10.13 22.12
N ILE A 47 3.95 10.57 21.75
CA ILE A 47 4.31 10.92 20.37
C ILE A 47 5.27 9.87 19.81
N PHE A 48 4.95 9.33 18.64
CA PHE A 48 5.85 8.50 17.85
C PHE A 48 6.63 9.36 16.84
N LYS A 49 7.93 9.11 16.74
CA LYS A 49 8.80 9.67 15.69
C LYS A 49 9.10 8.56 14.69
N PHE A 50 8.72 8.77 13.44
CA PHE A 50 8.93 7.83 12.35
C PHE A 50 10.06 8.34 11.46
N ASP A 51 11.21 7.67 11.53
CA ASP A 51 12.22 7.67 10.50
C ASP A 51 11.95 6.53 9.50
N GLN A 52 12.80 6.38 8.48
CA GLN A 52 12.61 5.32 7.49
C GLN A 52 12.79 3.92 8.11
N ARG A 53 13.81 3.73 8.96
CA ARG A 53 14.12 2.42 9.56
C ARG A 53 13.02 1.96 10.52
N GLY A 54 12.46 2.88 11.30
CA GLY A 54 11.34 2.61 12.19
C GLY A 54 10.10 2.16 11.42
N GLN A 55 9.78 2.81 10.30
CA GLN A 55 8.66 2.37 9.44
C GLN A 55 8.87 0.96 8.89
N ASP A 56 10.06 0.69 8.35
CA ASP A 56 10.40 -0.61 7.77
C ASP A 56 10.39 -1.73 8.82
N SER A 57 10.78 -1.41 10.06
CA SER A 57 10.71 -2.32 11.20
C SER A 57 9.27 -2.65 11.59
N VAL A 58 8.37 -1.68 11.59
CA VAL A 58 6.93 -1.95 11.82
C VAL A 58 6.36 -2.84 10.72
N PHE A 59 6.74 -2.62 9.47
CA PHE A 59 6.28 -3.50 8.38
C PHE A 59 6.81 -4.92 8.53
N ALA A 60 8.09 -5.07 8.88
CA ALA A 60 8.69 -6.37 9.18
C ALA A 60 8.03 -7.05 10.39
N LEU A 61 7.68 -6.30 11.44
CA LEU A 61 6.93 -6.81 12.58
C LEU A 61 5.55 -7.34 12.14
N GLY A 62 4.85 -6.62 11.26
CA GLY A 62 3.59 -7.06 10.65
C GLY A 62 3.74 -8.33 9.83
N ILE A 63 4.80 -8.43 9.02
CA ILE A 63 5.12 -9.66 8.24
C ILE A 63 5.35 -10.83 9.20
N TYR A 64 6.18 -10.63 10.22
CA TYR A 64 6.44 -11.65 11.24
C TYR A 64 5.14 -12.12 11.90
N PHE A 65 4.30 -11.18 12.34
CA PHE A 65 3.07 -11.49 13.06
C PHE A 65 2.11 -12.35 12.22
N LEU A 66 1.85 -11.95 10.97
CA LEU A 66 0.96 -12.69 10.07
C LEU A 66 1.54 -14.04 9.63
N THR A 67 2.85 -14.12 9.37
CA THR A 67 3.48 -15.35 8.85
C THR A 67 3.85 -16.37 9.92
N SER A 68 4.06 -15.93 11.17
CA SER A 68 4.37 -16.81 12.31
C SER A 68 3.12 -17.50 12.88
N GLY A 69 1.93 -17.11 12.43
CA GLY A 69 0.66 -17.54 13.02
C GLY A 69 0.34 -16.83 14.33
N PHE A 70 0.56 -15.51 14.39
CA PHE A 70 0.25 -14.65 15.53
C PHE A 70 1.04 -14.93 16.80
N GLN A 71 2.31 -15.35 16.68
CA GLN A 71 3.19 -15.48 17.85
C GLN A 71 3.39 -14.12 18.54
N PHE A 72 3.54 -14.13 19.87
CA PHE A 72 3.64 -12.94 20.72
C PHE A 72 2.49 -11.93 20.56
N HIS A 73 1.28 -12.44 20.29
CA HIS A 73 0.04 -11.66 20.21
C HIS A 73 -0.08 -10.59 21.31
N ASP A 74 0.12 -10.97 22.57
CA ASP A 74 -0.08 -10.09 23.74
C ASP A 74 0.91 -8.92 23.82
N VAL A 75 1.94 -8.92 22.97
CA VAL A 75 2.94 -7.86 22.87
C VAL A 75 2.73 -7.07 21.58
N ILE A 76 2.61 -7.76 20.45
CA ILE A 76 2.56 -7.12 19.12
C ILE A 76 1.22 -6.39 18.92
N TYR A 77 0.10 -7.02 19.26
CA TYR A 77 -1.21 -6.42 19.00
C TYR A 77 -1.40 -5.10 19.78
N PRO A 78 -1.15 -5.03 21.11
CA PRO A 78 -1.24 -3.76 21.83
C PRO A 78 -0.29 -2.68 21.27
N TYR A 79 0.90 -3.08 20.81
CA TYR A 79 1.85 -2.16 20.18
C TYR A 79 1.30 -1.57 18.87
N LEU A 80 0.75 -2.40 17.97
CA LEU A 80 0.14 -1.94 16.71
C LEU A 80 -1.06 -1.02 16.97
N MET A 81 -1.87 -1.30 17.99
CA MET A 81 -2.99 -0.44 18.38
C MET A 81 -2.53 0.91 18.95
N LYS A 82 -1.43 0.94 19.72
CA LYS A 82 -0.80 2.20 20.16
C LYS A 82 -0.30 3.02 18.98
N LEU A 83 0.36 2.38 18.01
CA LEU A 83 0.80 3.06 16.79
C LEU A 83 -0.37 3.69 16.03
N LEU A 84 -1.47 2.96 15.85
CA LEU A 84 -2.67 3.46 15.17
C LEU A 84 -3.21 4.73 15.85
N ARG A 85 -3.40 4.68 17.18
CA ARG A 85 -3.90 5.81 17.98
C ARG A 85 -2.92 7.00 17.97
N GLY A 86 -1.61 6.72 17.91
CA GLY A 86 -0.56 7.72 17.85
C GLY A 86 -0.40 8.44 16.50
N LEU A 87 -1.02 7.95 15.42
CA LEU A 87 -0.87 8.53 14.07
C LEU A 87 -1.27 10.01 14.00
N THR A 88 -2.25 10.44 14.80
CA THR A 88 -2.74 11.83 14.82
C THR A 88 -1.69 12.84 15.31
N LYS A 89 -0.70 12.38 16.07
CA LYS A 89 0.39 13.19 16.64
C LYS A 89 1.77 12.81 16.11
N ALA A 90 1.83 11.89 15.15
CA ALA A 90 3.07 11.35 14.62
C ALA A 90 3.96 12.43 13.99
N ILE A 91 5.27 12.32 14.24
CA ILE A 91 6.29 13.18 13.63
C ILE A 91 7.03 12.37 12.56
N TRP A 92 7.05 12.88 11.33
CA TRP A 92 7.68 12.25 10.17
C TRP A 92 9.05 12.89 9.89
N VAL A 93 10.12 12.22 10.28
CA VAL A 93 11.49 12.76 10.31
C VAL A 93 12.12 12.80 8.90
N GLU A 94 11.91 11.75 8.10
CA GLU A 94 12.47 11.64 6.76
C GLU A 94 11.39 11.46 5.69
N GLU A 95 11.60 12.13 4.55
CA GLU A 95 10.85 11.88 3.31
C GLU A 95 11.71 11.03 2.38
N ALA A 96 11.53 9.71 2.50
CA ALA A 96 12.21 8.73 1.65
C ALA A 96 11.16 7.90 0.90
N ARG A 97 11.45 7.69 -0.38
CA ARG A 97 10.72 6.75 -1.24
C ARG A 97 11.25 5.33 -0.96
N LEU A 98 10.37 4.32 -0.94
CA LEU A 98 10.81 2.92 -0.98
C LEU A 98 11.26 2.55 -2.40
N TYR A 99 10.50 3.02 -3.38
CA TYR A 99 10.76 2.81 -4.80
C TYR A 99 10.83 4.15 -5.52
N GLU A 100 11.64 4.27 -6.56
CA GLU A 100 11.76 5.54 -7.32
C GLU A 100 10.42 6.04 -7.87
N THR A 101 9.50 5.10 -8.13
CA THR A 101 8.15 5.33 -8.62
C THR A 101 7.18 5.84 -7.55
N ASP A 102 7.51 5.75 -6.26
CA ASP A 102 6.63 6.21 -5.19
C ASP A 102 6.35 7.70 -5.32
N ARG A 103 5.06 8.05 -5.25
CA ARG A 103 4.60 9.44 -5.37
C ARG A 103 3.78 9.92 -4.17
N ILE A 104 3.27 9.03 -3.33
CA ILE A 104 2.46 9.42 -2.17
C ILE A 104 3.32 9.86 -0.98
N PRO A 105 2.80 10.75 -0.09
CA PRO A 105 3.48 11.10 1.14
C PRO A 105 3.77 9.89 2.04
N VAL A 106 4.89 9.95 2.77
CA VAL A 106 5.33 8.89 3.69
C VAL A 106 4.28 8.55 4.75
N SER A 107 3.61 9.57 5.26
CA SER A 107 2.54 9.48 6.24
C SER A 107 1.31 8.73 5.72
N GLU A 108 0.93 8.95 4.46
CA GLU A 108 -0.12 8.19 3.78
C GLU A 108 0.28 6.73 3.58
N ARG A 109 1.50 6.48 3.08
CA ARG A 109 2.03 5.12 2.86
C ARG A 109 1.99 4.31 4.16
N PHE A 110 2.53 4.87 5.24
CA PHE A 110 2.56 4.19 6.52
C PHE A 110 1.15 3.95 7.07
N ALA A 111 0.26 4.96 7.02
CA ALA A 111 -1.12 4.81 7.46
C ALA A 111 -1.86 3.74 6.65
N PHE A 112 -1.68 3.69 5.34
CA PHE A 112 -2.26 2.68 4.46
C PHE A 112 -1.76 1.27 4.82
N CYS A 113 -0.44 1.10 4.97
CA CYS A 113 0.16 -0.19 5.33
C CYS A 113 -0.28 -0.67 6.72
N LEU A 114 -0.23 0.21 7.74
CA LEU A 114 -0.64 -0.15 9.10
C LEU A 114 -2.11 -0.51 9.18
N ASN A 115 -3.00 0.27 8.54
CA ASN A 115 -4.42 -0.06 8.51
C ASN A 115 -4.71 -1.32 7.70
N THR A 116 -3.97 -1.60 6.62
CA THR A 116 -4.11 -2.86 5.87
C THR A 116 -3.71 -4.05 6.72
N LEU A 117 -2.59 -3.95 7.48
CA LEU A 117 -2.16 -4.96 8.44
C LEU A 117 -3.23 -5.22 9.49
N LEU A 118 -3.77 -4.17 10.12
CA LEU A 118 -4.81 -4.29 11.14
C LEU A 118 -6.10 -4.87 10.57
N SER A 119 -6.51 -4.49 9.37
CA SER A 119 -7.65 -5.09 8.70
C SER A 119 -7.43 -6.58 8.43
N ASP A 120 -6.24 -7.01 7.97
CA ASP A 120 -5.95 -8.44 7.83
C ASP A 120 -5.97 -9.17 9.17
N ILE A 121 -5.44 -8.58 10.25
CA ILE A 121 -5.54 -9.15 11.60
C ILE A 121 -7.01 -9.29 12.02
N ALA A 122 -7.84 -8.26 11.85
CA ALA A 122 -9.27 -8.29 12.14
C ALA A 122 -10.04 -9.31 11.28
N CYS A 123 -9.54 -9.61 10.09
CA CYS A 123 -10.11 -10.60 9.18
C CYS A 123 -9.76 -12.04 9.59
N LEU A 124 -8.60 -12.24 10.22
CA LEU A 124 -8.05 -13.55 10.59
C LEU A 124 -8.28 -13.88 12.08
N CYS A 125 -8.50 -12.87 12.92
CA CYS A 125 -8.75 -12.99 14.36
C CYS A 125 -10.09 -12.33 14.71
N GLU A 126 -11.17 -13.12 14.71
CA GLU A 126 -12.54 -12.62 14.92
C GLU A 126 -12.72 -11.92 16.28
N ASN A 127 -12.01 -12.35 17.31
CA ASN A 127 -12.05 -11.76 18.66
C ASN A 127 -11.48 -10.33 18.72
N LEU A 128 -10.65 -9.94 17.76
CA LEU A 128 -10.05 -8.59 17.68
C LEU A 128 -10.81 -7.68 16.71
N GLN A 129 -11.74 -8.24 15.94
CA GLN A 129 -12.34 -7.55 14.80
C GLN A 129 -13.04 -6.26 15.19
N GLU A 130 -13.90 -6.30 16.21
CA GLU A 130 -14.66 -5.12 16.64
C GLU A 130 -13.76 -4.03 17.20
N GLU A 131 -12.75 -4.38 18.01
CA GLU A 131 -11.82 -3.40 18.58
C GLU A 131 -11.00 -2.70 17.48
N ILE A 132 -10.51 -3.46 16.51
CA ILE A 132 -9.74 -2.90 15.39
C ILE A 132 -10.63 -1.99 14.54
N ILE A 133 -11.84 -2.44 14.16
CA ILE A 133 -12.78 -1.64 13.36
C ILE A 133 -13.13 -0.34 14.10
N ALA A 134 -13.46 -0.43 15.39
CA ALA A 134 -13.79 0.74 16.20
C ALA A 134 -12.62 1.74 16.22
N ALA A 135 -11.40 1.27 16.46
CA ALA A 135 -10.22 2.14 16.50
C ALA A 135 -9.91 2.78 15.13
N GLN A 136 -10.11 2.06 14.03
CA GLN A 136 -9.93 2.60 12.68
C GLN A 136 -10.98 3.68 12.35
N VAL A 137 -12.25 3.46 12.72
CA VAL A 137 -13.33 4.43 12.53
C VAL A 137 -13.12 5.66 13.43
N GLU A 138 -12.68 5.46 14.68
CA GLU A 138 -12.32 6.54 15.60
C GLU A 138 -11.16 7.40 15.05
N LEU A 139 -10.13 6.75 14.48
CA LEU A 139 -9.02 7.46 13.84
C LEU A 139 -9.52 8.32 12.66
N LEU A 140 -10.36 7.77 11.77
CA LEU A 140 -10.97 8.54 10.68
C LEU A 140 -11.76 9.75 11.21
N GLY A 141 -12.54 9.55 12.28
CA GLY A 141 -13.31 10.61 12.92
C GLY A 141 -12.43 11.71 13.51
N THR A 142 -11.35 11.31 14.19
CA THR A 142 -10.39 12.24 14.78
C THR A 142 -9.66 13.06 13.73
N LEU A 143 -9.19 12.43 12.65
CA LEU A 143 -8.53 13.12 11.54
C LEU A 143 -9.48 14.08 10.81
N ALA A 144 -10.74 13.68 10.59
CA ALA A 144 -11.76 14.55 10.01
C ALA A 144 -12.05 15.78 10.88
N ASN A 145 -12.08 15.60 12.22
CA ASN A 145 -12.19 16.71 13.16
C ASN A 145 -10.96 17.62 13.10
N LEU A 146 -9.75 17.05 12.98
CA LEU A 146 -8.54 17.85 12.82
C LEU A 146 -8.62 18.71 11.56
N CYS A 147 -8.98 18.16 10.40
CA CYS A 147 -9.16 18.95 9.17
C CYS A 147 -10.08 20.15 9.36
N ARG A 148 -11.23 19.95 10.04
CA ARG A 148 -12.16 21.04 10.37
C ARG A 148 -11.54 22.06 11.33
N ASN A 149 -10.88 21.59 12.39
CA ASN A 149 -10.24 22.47 13.37
C ASN A 149 -9.13 23.34 12.75
N TYR A 150 -8.43 22.83 11.73
CA TYR A 150 -7.46 23.62 10.98
C TYR A 150 -8.14 24.76 10.22
N LYS A 151 -9.29 24.49 9.60
CA LYS A 151 -10.09 25.52 8.95
C LYS A 151 -10.57 26.59 9.93
N GLU A 152 -11.17 26.17 11.05
CA GLU A 152 -11.68 27.11 12.06
C GLU A 152 -10.56 28.01 12.60
N LYS A 153 -9.35 27.46 12.79
CA LYS A 153 -8.17 28.21 13.25
C LYS A 153 -7.56 29.10 12.19
N GLU A 154 -7.71 28.81 10.90
CA GLU A 154 -7.20 29.67 9.83
C GLU A 154 -7.85 31.05 9.86
N SER A 155 -9.16 31.10 10.12
CA SER A 155 -9.91 32.36 10.27
C SER A 155 -9.35 33.29 11.36
N VAL A 156 -8.61 32.72 12.33
CA VAL A 156 -8.02 33.43 13.47
C VAL A 156 -6.52 33.69 13.29
N ASN A 157 -5.78 32.78 12.64
CA ASN A 157 -4.31 32.77 12.60
C ASN A 157 -3.72 32.46 11.20
N SER A 158 -4.16 33.20 10.19
CA SER A 158 -3.81 33.10 8.74
C SER A 158 -2.31 32.91 8.38
N ARG A 159 -1.35 33.14 9.30
CA ARG A 159 0.09 33.18 9.00
C ARG A 159 0.94 31.98 9.46
N CYS A 160 0.38 30.93 10.07
CA CYS A 160 1.19 29.81 10.57
C CYS A 160 1.51 28.76 9.48
N SER A 161 2.58 28.99 8.70
CA SER A 161 3.09 28.05 7.68
C SER A 161 3.33 26.63 8.24
N ALA A 162 3.81 26.50 9.48
CA ALA A 162 4.04 25.20 10.11
C ALA A 162 2.75 24.38 10.35
N ALA A 163 1.63 25.05 10.68
CA ALA A 163 0.34 24.40 10.86
C ALA A 163 -0.17 23.84 9.53
N ARG A 164 -0.08 24.64 8.45
CA ARG A 164 -0.42 24.24 7.08
C ARG A 164 0.41 23.07 6.59
N VAL A 165 1.73 23.12 6.79
CA VAL A 165 2.63 22.01 6.47
C VAL A 165 2.23 20.75 7.24
N THR A 166 1.83 20.85 8.51
CA THR A 166 1.38 19.69 9.29
C THR A 166 0.08 19.09 8.73
N LEU A 167 -0.88 19.93 8.33
CA LEU A 167 -2.12 19.51 7.68
C LEU A 167 -1.83 18.74 6.38
N CYS A 168 -1.00 19.30 5.50
CA CYS A 168 -0.71 18.75 4.17
C CYS A 168 0.29 17.58 4.20
N LYS A 169 1.25 17.57 5.13
CA LYS A 169 2.25 16.50 5.26
C LYS A 169 1.78 15.32 6.11
N SER A 170 0.89 15.54 7.06
CA SER A 170 0.51 14.51 8.05
C SER A 170 -1.00 14.25 8.07
N VAL A 171 -1.82 15.23 8.47
CA VAL A 171 -3.23 14.97 8.81
C VAL A 171 -4.04 14.45 7.61
N VAL A 172 -4.02 15.17 6.49
CA VAL A 172 -4.78 14.77 5.28
C VAL A 172 -4.20 13.48 4.66
N PRO A 173 -2.88 13.32 4.47
CA PRO A 173 -2.30 12.07 4.00
C PRO A 173 -2.61 10.85 4.88
N VAL A 174 -2.53 10.97 6.21
CA VAL A 174 -2.89 9.87 7.13
C VAL A 174 -4.37 9.52 6.98
N PHE A 175 -5.24 10.51 6.82
CA PHE A 175 -6.67 10.29 6.57
C PHE A 175 -6.89 9.49 5.27
N ILE A 176 -6.26 9.92 4.18
CA ILE A 176 -6.33 9.25 2.87
C ILE A 176 -5.84 7.80 3.01
N GLY A 177 -4.67 7.58 3.60
CA GLY A 177 -4.10 6.24 3.79
C GLY A 177 -5.01 5.32 4.62
N THR A 178 -5.61 5.87 5.68
CA THR A 178 -6.59 5.14 6.51
C THR A 178 -7.83 4.78 5.69
N ALA A 179 -8.47 5.74 5.02
CA ALA A 179 -9.69 5.53 4.26
C ALA A 179 -9.52 4.50 3.10
N ARG A 180 -8.32 4.45 2.52
CA ARG A 180 -7.93 3.47 1.49
C ARG A 180 -7.83 2.03 1.99
N ALA A 181 -7.70 1.81 3.30
CA ALA A 181 -7.42 0.49 3.88
C ALA A 181 -8.55 -0.07 4.76
N VAL A 182 -9.34 0.79 5.41
CA VAL A 182 -10.43 0.35 6.30
C VAL A 182 -11.43 -0.53 5.56
N GLY A 183 -11.88 -1.61 6.21
CA GLY A 183 -12.89 -2.53 5.70
C GLY A 183 -12.41 -3.47 4.58
N ARG A 184 -11.10 -3.57 4.36
CA ARG A 184 -10.51 -4.41 3.30
C ARG A 184 -9.62 -5.50 3.88
N GLY A 185 -9.89 -6.75 3.52
CA GLY A 185 -9.17 -7.91 4.03
C GLY A 185 -9.40 -9.14 3.15
N SER A 186 -8.59 -10.17 3.36
CA SER A 186 -8.68 -11.42 2.60
C SER A 186 -8.81 -12.63 3.53
N LYS A 187 -10.00 -13.24 3.59
CA LYS A 187 -10.22 -14.52 4.30
C LYS A 187 -9.59 -15.71 3.58
N LYS A 188 -9.48 -15.63 2.25
CA LYS A 188 -8.93 -16.68 1.38
C LYS A 188 -7.60 -16.20 0.78
N GLY A 189 -6.57 -17.04 0.84
CA GLY A 189 -5.24 -16.73 0.29
C GLY A 189 -4.36 -15.85 1.19
N SER A 190 -3.28 -15.32 0.61
CA SER A 190 -2.32 -14.48 1.35
C SER A 190 -2.97 -13.17 1.83
N PRO A 191 -2.73 -12.73 3.08
CA PRO A 191 -3.17 -11.43 3.61
C PRO A 191 -2.79 -10.28 2.66
N LEU A 192 -3.64 -9.27 2.54
CA LEU A 192 -3.41 -8.12 1.65
C LEU A 192 -2.10 -7.40 1.95
N PHE A 193 -1.78 -7.23 3.24
CA PHE A 193 -0.55 -6.65 3.72
C PHE A 193 0.67 -7.44 3.24
N CYS A 194 0.63 -8.77 3.31
CA CYS A 194 1.71 -9.61 2.81
C CYS A 194 1.89 -9.53 1.28
N ARG A 195 0.87 -9.09 0.52
CA ARG A 195 1.00 -8.84 -0.93
C ARG A 195 1.73 -7.54 -1.24
N LEU A 196 1.73 -6.57 -0.33
CA LEU A 196 2.55 -5.36 -0.43
C LEU A 196 4.05 -5.66 -0.22
N PHE A 197 4.34 -6.75 0.50
CA PHE A 197 5.68 -7.18 0.85
C PHE A 197 5.88 -8.67 0.51
N PRO A 198 5.94 -9.06 -0.77
CA PRO A 198 6.11 -10.45 -1.18
C PRO A 198 7.48 -10.98 -0.72
N PRO A 199 7.60 -12.30 -0.48
CA PRO A 199 8.91 -12.91 -0.26
C PRO A 199 9.78 -12.71 -1.51
N PRO A 200 11.11 -12.60 -1.35
CA PRO A 200 12.00 -12.52 -2.50
C PRO A 200 11.80 -13.76 -3.37
N SER A 201 11.67 -13.55 -4.69
CA SER A 201 11.59 -14.64 -5.64
C SER A 201 12.81 -15.53 -5.46
N SER A 202 12.60 -16.81 -5.16
CA SER A 202 13.68 -17.79 -5.14
C SER A 202 14.24 -17.90 -6.56
N THR A 203 15.29 -17.14 -6.86
CA THR A 203 16.19 -17.49 -7.94
C THR A 203 16.74 -18.87 -7.60
N PRO A 204 16.55 -19.91 -8.45
CA PRO A 204 17.25 -21.15 -8.22
C PRO A 204 18.75 -20.81 -8.12
N PRO A 205 19.47 -21.35 -7.12
CA PRO A 205 20.89 -21.07 -7.00
C PRO A 205 21.53 -21.45 -8.34
N ALA A 206 22.17 -20.48 -9.00
CA ALA A 206 23.10 -20.79 -10.06
C ALA A 206 24.08 -21.78 -9.43
N THR A 207 24.03 -23.03 -9.92
CA THR A 207 24.96 -24.08 -9.53
C THR A 207 26.36 -23.48 -9.50
N PRO A 208 27.10 -23.59 -8.39
CA PRO A 208 28.44 -23.04 -8.33
C PRO A 208 29.27 -23.70 -9.43
N GLU A 209 29.72 -22.91 -10.39
CA GLU A 209 30.74 -23.36 -11.34
C GLU A 209 31.95 -23.80 -10.52
N SER A 210 32.20 -25.10 -10.49
CA SER A 210 33.39 -25.69 -9.90
C SER A 210 34.65 -25.09 -10.56
N PRO A 211 35.73 -24.85 -9.80
CA PRO A 211 36.91 -24.16 -10.30
C PRO A 211 37.57 -24.93 -11.45
N LYS A 212 37.87 -24.19 -12.52
CA LYS A 212 38.57 -24.69 -13.70
C LYS A 212 39.94 -25.22 -13.31
N LEU A 213 40.14 -26.53 -13.44
CA LEU A 213 41.47 -27.13 -13.51
C LEU A 213 41.74 -27.57 -14.96
N HIS A 214 42.81 -27.02 -15.52
CA HIS A 214 43.32 -27.29 -16.86
C HIS A 214 43.47 -28.81 -17.14
N LYS A 215 43.03 -29.25 -18.33
CA LYS A 215 43.68 -30.35 -19.06
C LYS A 215 43.41 -30.27 -20.57
N VAL A 216 44.50 -29.95 -21.26
CA VAL A 216 44.98 -30.33 -22.61
C VAL A 216 43.99 -31.05 -23.54
N ALA A 217 43.92 -30.55 -24.76
CA ALA A 217 43.23 -31.14 -25.90
C ALA A 217 43.86 -32.47 -26.36
N SER A 218 43.03 -33.49 -26.61
CA SER A 218 43.16 -34.38 -27.77
C SER A 218 41.90 -35.22 -28.03
N SER A 219 41.43 -35.11 -29.26
CA SER A 219 40.68 -36.05 -30.11
C SER A 219 40.21 -37.42 -29.59
N SER A 220 38.91 -37.69 -29.77
CA SER A 220 38.32 -38.75 -30.64
C SER A 220 37.10 -39.49 -30.03
N SER A 221 35.94 -39.13 -30.56
CA SER A 221 34.72 -39.90 -30.87
C SER A 221 34.49 -41.30 -30.27
N PHE A 222 33.36 -41.46 -29.57
CA PHE A 222 32.36 -42.48 -29.92
C PHE A 222 30.95 -41.85 -29.94
N LYS A 223 30.36 -41.81 -31.14
CA LYS A 223 28.94 -41.59 -31.37
C LYS A 223 28.22 -42.92 -31.18
N GLN A 224 27.06 -42.92 -30.53
CA GLN A 224 25.92 -43.69 -31.01
C GLN A 224 24.63 -42.84 -30.95
N ARG A 225 23.94 -42.85 -32.09
CA ARG A 225 22.69 -42.16 -32.44
C ARG A 225 21.49 -43.02 -32.00
N THR A 226 20.31 -42.41 -31.81
CA THR A 226 19.02 -42.63 -32.56
C THR A 226 17.81 -42.08 -31.75
N PHE A 227 17.17 -41.00 -32.25
CA PHE A 227 15.84 -40.85 -32.90
C PHE A 227 14.64 -40.81 -31.91
N HIS A 228 13.70 -39.85 -31.93
CA HIS A 228 12.97 -39.30 -33.08
C HIS A 228 12.67 -37.79 -33.04
N ASN A 229 12.69 -37.22 -34.25
CA ASN A 229 12.19 -35.91 -34.66
C ASN A 229 10.65 -35.86 -34.63
N PHE A 230 10.09 -34.86 -33.96
CA PHE A 230 8.97 -34.10 -34.53
C PHE A 230 9.40 -32.63 -34.55
N ARG A 231 9.63 -32.10 -35.76
CA ARG A 231 9.71 -30.66 -36.00
C ARG A 231 8.34 -30.22 -36.51
N PRO A 232 7.61 -29.32 -35.84
CA PRO A 232 6.46 -28.68 -36.43
C PRO A 232 6.90 -27.96 -37.70
N ILE A 233 6.29 -28.30 -38.83
CA ILE A 233 6.40 -27.54 -40.07
C ILE A 233 5.57 -26.28 -39.87
N LEU A 234 6.18 -25.22 -39.34
CA LEU A 234 5.60 -23.89 -39.39
C LEU A 234 6.29 -23.09 -40.49
N HIS A 235 5.50 -22.75 -41.50
CA HIS A 235 5.89 -21.99 -42.69
C HIS A 235 6.45 -20.62 -42.29
N ARG A 236 7.44 -20.13 -43.06
CA ARG A 236 8.22 -18.88 -42.84
C ARG A 236 7.40 -17.57 -42.98
N SER A 237 6.09 -17.62 -42.75
CA SER A 237 5.18 -16.48 -42.85
C SER A 237 4.61 -16.04 -41.49
N MET A 238 5.04 -16.65 -40.38
CA MET A 238 4.53 -16.39 -39.01
C MET A 238 5.65 -15.99 -38.02
N SER A 239 6.63 -15.20 -38.46
CA SER A 239 7.69 -14.66 -37.60
C SER A 239 7.76 -13.15 -37.72
N ALA A 240 6.81 -12.46 -37.09
CA ALA A 240 6.82 -11.01 -36.96
C ALA A 240 6.45 -10.57 -35.54
N VAL A 241 7.05 -11.18 -34.51
CA VAL A 241 7.12 -10.56 -33.17
C VAL A 241 8.40 -11.03 -32.50
N SER A 242 9.52 -10.41 -32.85
CA SER A 242 10.72 -10.41 -32.02
C SER A 242 11.57 -9.22 -32.41
N ARG A 243 11.93 -8.43 -31.39
CA ARG A 243 12.81 -7.25 -31.38
C ARG A 243 12.08 -5.93 -31.64
N ASN A 244 12.02 -5.11 -30.61
CA ASN A 244 13.07 -4.09 -30.48
C ASN A 244 13.34 -3.75 -29.02
N ALA A 245 14.64 -3.77 -28.73
CA ALA A 245 15.26 -3.30 -27.52
C ALA A 245 15.50 -1.78 -27.61
N SER A 246 15.54 -1.16 -26.43
CA SER A 246 16.28 0.06 -26.07
C SER A 246 16.08 1.32 -26.92
N SER A 247 15.41 2.30 -26.34
CA SER A 247 15.91 3.68 -26.36
C SER A 247 15.46 4.45 -25.12
N SER A 248 16.46 5.04 -24.47
CA SER A 248 16.38 6.10 -23.48
C SER A 248 15.74 7.35 -24.08
N ALA A 249 14.70 7.89 -23.43
CA ALA A 249 14.24 9.26 -23.65
C ALA A 249 13.74 9.85 -22.32
N LEU A 250 14.44 10.88 -21.87
CA LEU A 250 14.02 11.81 -20.84
C LEU A 250 12.84 12.64 -21.38
N THR A 251 11.68 12.61 -20.72
CA THR A 251 10.69 13.68 -20.86
C THR A 251 10.08 14.03 -19.50
N SER A 252 10.24 15.29 -19.15
CA SER A 252 9.50 16.04 -18.15
C SER A 252 8.00 16.02 -18.46
N HIS A 253 7.15 15.65 -17.50
CA HIS A 253 5.72 15.97 -17.57
C HIS A 253 5.18 16.40 -16.21
N ASP A 254 4.89 17.69 -16.20
CA ASP A 254 4.04 18.44 -15.30
C ASP A 254 2.55 18.08 -15.52
N SER A 255 1.75 18.26 -14.46
CA SER A 255 0.27 18.36 -14.43
C SER A 255 -0.55 17.14 -14.90
N GLY A 256 -1.64 16.73 -14.26
CA GLY A 256 -2.88 17.49 -14.09
C GLY A 256 -3.80 17.19 -15.28
N ALA A 257 -4.83 16.36 -15.06
CA ALA A 257 -5.93 15.99 -15.97
C ALA A 257 -5.56 15.48 -17.38
N ASP A 258 -5.93 14.24 -17.71
CA ASP A 258 -6.25 13.92 -19.10
C ASP A 258 -7.26 12.76 -19.22
N LEU A 259 -8.53 13.16 -19.32
CA LEU A 259 -9.53 12.52 -20.16
C LEU A 259 -9.48 13.25 -21.50
N SER A 260 -8.58 12.87 -22.41
CA SER A 260 -8.71 13.28 -23.81
C SER A 260 -8.14 12.24 -24.77
N ILE A 261 -9.02 11.83 -25.68
CA ILE A 261 -8.77 10.96 -26.82
C ILE A 261 -8.12 11.84 -27.88
N THR A 262 -6.86 11.58 -28.24
CA THR A 262 -6.27 12.17 -29.46
C THR A 262 -5.67 11.08 -30.34
N SER A 263 -6.19 11.06 -31.56
CA SER A 263 -5.98 10.08 -32.61
C SER A 263 -4.69 10.38 -33.38
N GLY A 264 -3.85 9.36 -33.59
CA GLY A 264 -2.66 9.47 -34.42
C GLY A 264 -2.10 8.10 -34.85
N SER A 265 -2.71 7.54 -35.91
CA SER A 265 -2.10 6.59 -36.86
C SER A 265 -1.66 5.19 -36.37
N GLY A 266 -2.59 4.24 -36.48
CA GLY A 266 -2.34 2.94 -37.12
C GLY A 266 -1.92 1.76 -36.24
N ILE A 267 -2.90 0.99 -35.75
CA ILE A 267 -3.04 -0.50 -35.86
C ILE A 267 -4.10 -1.00 -34.86
N SER A 268 -5.16 -1.64 -35.41
CA SER A 268 -6.08 -2.60 -34.78
C SER A 268 -6.69 -2.28 -33.41
N SER A 269 -7.90 -1.71 -33.46
CA SER A 269 -8.88 -1.70 -32.38
C SER A 269 -9.20 -3.13 -31.90
N LYS A 270 -8.66 -3.52 -30.74
CA LYS A 270 -9.35 -4.40 -29.80
C LYS A 270 -9.51 -3.60 -28.52
N ARG A 271 -10.75 -3.21 -28.20
CA ARG A 271 -11.14 -2.69 -26.89
C ARG A 271 -10.44 -3.52 -25.82
N GLY A 272 -9.69 -2.85 -24.94
CA GLY A 272 -9.06 -3.48 -23.78
C GLY A 272 -10.14 -4.17 -22.96
N SER A 273 -10.24 -5.48 -23.16
CA SER A 273 -11.28 -6.28 -22.57
C SER A 273 -10.99 -6.44 -21.08
N LEU A 274 -11.95 -6.01 -20.27
CA LEU A 274 -11.93 -5.99 -18.81
C LEU A 274 -12.05 -7.41 -18.22
N TYR A 275 -11.19 -8.33 -18.64
CA TYR A 275 -11.17 -9.73 -18.17
C TYR A 275 -10.07 -9.95 -17.11
N SER A 276 -10.46 -10.60 -16.02
CA SER A 276 -9.72 -11.21 -14.89
C SER A 276 -8.94 -10.34 -13.88
N GLN A 277 -9.59 -10.04 -12.74
CA GLN A 277 -8.96 -9.57 -11.49
C GLN A 277 -8.28 -10.71 -10.71
N SER A 278 -8.39 -11.96 -11.18
CA SER A 278 -7.53 -13.07 -10.76
C SER A 278 -6.17 -13.08 -11.46
N SER A 279 -5.94 -12.16 -12.39
CA SER A 279 -4.66 -11.91 -13.05
C SER A 279 -4.41 -10.40 -13.07
N LEU A 280 -4.00 -9.83 -11.94
CA LEU A 280 -3.66 -8.42 -11.86
C LEU A 280 -2.52 -8.12 -12.87
N THR A 281 -2.77 -7.24 -13.83
CA THR A 281 -1.75 -6.68 -14.73
C THR A 281 -0.90 -5.59 -14.06
N TYR A 282 -1.14 -5.33 -12.77
CA TYR A 282 -0.39 -4.36 -11.98
C TYR A 282 0.28 -5.03 -10.78
N ASP A 283 1.47 -4.55 -10.45
CA ASP A 283 2.28 -5.02 -9.33
C ASP A 283 1.84 -4.32 -8.03
N PRO A 284 1.28 -5.04 -7.04
CA PRO A 284 0.80 -4.45 -5.79
C PRO A 284 1.93 -3.82 -4.96
N THR A 285 3.20 -4.19 -5.18
CA THR A 285 4.33 -3.61 -4.46
C THR A 285 4.61 -2.16 -4.84
N SER A 286 4.10 -1.70 -5.99
CA SER A 286 4.31 -0.35 -6.50
C SER A 286 2.99 0.39 -6.77
N TYR A 287 1.97 -0.28 -7.31
CA TYR A 287 0.71 0.33 -7.74
C TYR A 287 0.07 1.25 -6.69
N TYR A 288 -0.02 0.76 -5.45
CA TYR A 288 -0.66 1.50 -4.36
C TYR A 288 0.14 2.71 -3.87
N PHE A 289 1.40 2.85 -4.27
CA PHE A 289 2.28 3.93 -3.81
C PHE A 289 2.53 5.00 -4.87
N TYR A 290 2.13 4.76 -6.12
CA TYR A 290 2.16 5.78 -7.19
C TYR A 290 0.78 6.18 -7.70
N LYS A 291 -0.24 5.33 -7.61
CA LYS A 291 -1.61 5.65 -8.05
C LYS A 291 -2.43 6.24 -6.91
N PHE A 292 -2.65 7.55 -6.93
CA PHE A 292 -3.38 8.27 -5.87
C PHE A 292 -4.79 7.72 -5.67
N GLY A 293 -5.19 7.60 -4.40
CA GLY A 293 -6.51 7.08 -4.00
C GLY A 293 -6.76 5.59 -4.33
N SER A 294 -5.79 4.87 -4.90
CA SER A 294 -5.94 3.44 -5.19
C SER A 294 -6.11 2.64 -3.90
N SER A 295 -6.98 1.65 -3.90
CA SER A 295 -7.21 0.78 -2.74
C SER A 295 -7.35 -0.66 -3.18
N PHE A 296 -7.28 -1.58 -2.23
CA PHE A 296 -7.64 -2.98 -2.48
C PHE A 296 -9.15 -3.09 -2.71
N GLY A 297 -9.61 -2.65 -3.88
CA GLY A 297 -11.02 -2.62 -4.24
C GLY A 297 -11.49 -3.94 -4.80
N ARG A 298 -12.67 -4.39 -4.35
CA ARG A 298 -13.50 -5.35 -5.08
C ARG A 298 -14.37 -4.51 -5.99
N LEU A 299 -14.09 -4.45 -7.29
CA LEU A 299 -14.92 -3.75 -8.25
C LEU A 299 -15.87 -4.77 -8.91
N PRO A 300 -17.15 -4.84 -8.49
CA PRO A 300 -18.11 -5.79 -9.06
C PRO A 300 -18.46 -5.43 -10.50
N ALA A 301 -18.28 -4.16 -10.89
CA ALA A 301 -18.52 -3.65 -12.24
C ALA A 301 -17.63 -4.32 -13.32
N LEU A 302 -16.61 -5.07 -12.90
CA LEU A 302 -15.75 -5.84 -13.80
C LEU A 302 -16.17 -7.32 -13.89
N GLY A 303 -17.26 -7.74 -13.23
CA GLY A 303 -17.80 -9.10 -13.34
C GLY A 303 -16.91 -10.21 -12.78
N LEU A 304 -15.92 -9.87 -11.92
CA LEU A 304 -14.80 -10.76 -11.64
C LEU A 304 -14.74 -11.36 -10.24
N MET A 305 -15.73 -11.09 -9.39
CA MET A 305 -15.85 -11.77 -8.08
C MET A 305 -17.33 -11.83 -7.67
N GLU A 306 -18.16 -12.54 -8.42
CA GLU A 306 -19.42 -13.05 -7.88
C GLU A 306 -19.07 -14.21 -6.92
N ASN A 307 -19.53 -14.15 -5.66
CA ASN A 307 -19.38 -15.17 -4.60
C ASN A 307 -18.14 -15.18 -3.68
N VAL A 308 -17.48 -14.04 -3.42
CA VAL A 308 -16.53 -13.98 -2.30
C VAL A 308 -17.15 -13.26 -1.12
N GLU A 309 -17.38 -13.99 -0.03
CA GLU A 309 -17.86 -13.47 1.24
C GLU A 309 -17.11 -12.19 1.65
N HIS A 310 -17.88 -11.20 2.13
CA HIS A 310 -17.28 -10.00 2.66
C HIS A 310 -16.59 -10.32 4.00
N PRO A 311 -15.32 -9.90 4.18
CA PRO A 311 -14.51 -10.25 5.34
C PRO A 311 -15.06 -9.60 6.61
N PHE A 312 -15.72 -8.45 6.45
CA PHE A 312 -16.28 -7.67 7.54
C PHE A 312 -17.77 -7.41 7.30
N MET A 313 -18.52 -7.44 8.39
CA MET A 313 -19.87 -6.90 8.50
C MET A 313 -19.83 -5.79 9.53
N PHE A 314 -19.82 -4.54 9.07
CA PHE A 314 -19.78 -3.38 9.97
C PHE A 314 -21.12 -3.23 10.68
N SER A 315 -21.08 -2.90 11.98
CA SER A 315 -22.27 -2.54 12.74
C SER A 315 -22.91 -1.26 12.18
N VAL A 316 -24.21 -1.09 12.40
CA VAL A 316 -24.93 0.12 11.98
C VAL A 316 -24.30 1.38 12.59
N ALA A 317 -23.84 1.31 13.83
CA ALA A 317 -23.15 2.41 14.51
C ALA A 317 -21.86 2.81 13.78
N HIS A 318 -21.03 1.84 13.38
CA HIS A 318 -19.83 2.11 12.60
C HIS A 318 -20.14 2.70 11.23
N LEU A 319 -21.15 2.18 10.54
CA LEU A 319 -21.58 2.74 9.25
C LEU A 319 -22.09 4.18 9.38
N GLN A 320 -22.88 4.48 10.41
CA GLN A 320 -23.35 5.84 10.70
C GLN A 320 -22.19 6.78 11.00
N ALA A 321 -21.20 6.32 11.77
CA ALA A 321 -20.00 7.11 12.06
C ALA A 321 -19.21 7.44 10.79
N VAL A 322 -18.95 6.46 9.92
CA VAL A 322 -18.25 6.70 8.63
C VAL A 322 -19.05 7.62 7.71
N LEU A 323 -20.38 7.47 7.67
CA LEU A 323 -21.26 8.35 6.89
C LEU A 323 -21.28 9.78 7.43
N ALA A 324 -21.26 9.96 8.75
CA ALA A 324 -21.14 11.27 9.39
C ALA A 324 -19.76 11.91 9.10
N ILE A 325 -18.69 11.12 9.07
CA ILE A 325 -17.35 11.56 8.66
C ILE A 325 -17.35 12.05 7.21
N ALA A 326 -17.95 11.27 6.29
CA ALA A 326 -18.07 11.67 4.90
C ALA A 326 -18.88 12.96 4.74
N LYS A 327 -20.04 13.08 5.39
CA LYS A 327 -20.85 14.32 5.39
C LYS A 327 -20.08 15.53 5.93
N LYS A 328 -19.19 15.31 6.90
CA LYS A 328 -18.36 16.34 7.52
C LYS A 328 -17.23 16.82 6.60
N LEU A 329 -16.60 15.91 5.86
CA LEU A 329 -15.44 16.20 5.01
C LEU A 329 -15.80 16.63 3.59
N LEU A 330 -16.89 16.10 3.03
CA LEU A 330 -17.30 16.34 1.64
C LEU A 330 -18.17 17.60 1.50
N THR A 331 -18.06 18.56 2.41
CA THR A 331 -18.68 19.87 2.23
C THR A 331 -17.82 20.69 1.28
N GLN A 332 -18.46 21.37 0.31
CA GLN A 332 -17.77 22.25 -0.64
C GLN A 332 -16.80 23.21 0.08
N ASP A 333 -17.32 23.87 1.12
CA ASP A 333 -16.59 24.81 1.95
C ASP A 333 -15.30 24.22 2.59
N LEU A 334 -15.32 22.97 3.09
CA LEU A 334 -14.11 22.37 3.68
C LEU A 334 -13.15 21.86 2.60
N LEU A 335 -13.68 21.35 1.50
CA LEU A 335 -12.89 20.88 0.36
C LEU A 335 -12.12 22.02 -0.31
N GLU A 336 -12.77 23.17 -0.53
CA GLU A 336 -12.13 24.39 -1.06
C GLU A 336 -10.98 24.86 -0.16
N PHE A 337 -11.21 24.92 1.16
CA PHE A 337 -10.14 25.22 2.13
C PHE A 337 -8.95 24.27 1.99
N LEU A 338 -9.19 22.95 1.96
CA LEU A 338 -8.12 21.97 1.84
C LEU A 338 -7.35 22.11 0.52
N ASP A 339 -8.03 22.43 -0.58
CA ASP A 339 -7.41 22.67 -1.87
C ASP A 339 -6.52 23.90 -1.86
N GLU A 340 -6.96 25.00 -1.24
CA GLU A 340 -6.14 26.20 -1.03
C GLU A 340 -4.87 25.87 -0.24
N GLN A 341 -4.99 25.18 0.90
CA GLN A 341 -3.84 24.79 1.71
C GLN A 341 -2.87 23.88 0.94
N SER A 342 -3.40 22.95 0.14
CA SER A 342 -2.59 22.05 -0.68
C SER A 342 -1.86 22.77 -1.80
N THR A 343 -2.54 23.70 -2.48
CA THR A 343 -1.99 24.49 -3.58
C THR A 343 -0.84 25.36 -3.09
N GLU A 344 -1.01 26.03 -1.94
CA GLU A 344 0.07 26.83 -1.35
C GLU A 344 1.30 25.98 -1.03
N VAL A 345 1.11 24.85 -0.33
CA VAL A 345 2.22 23.95 0.05
C VAL A 345 2.89 23.38 -1.19
N TYR A 346 2.13 22.98 -2.21
CA TYR A 346 2.63 22.49 -3.48
C TYR A 346 3.53 23.53 -4.15
N ASN A 347 3.07 24.78 -4.22
CA ASN A 347 3.81 25.88 -4.85
C ASN A 347 5.08 26.28 -4.07
N THR A 348 5.12 26.06 -2.75
CA THR A 348 6.35 26.33 -1.98
C THR A 348 7.50 25.36 -2.31
N GLY A 349 7.20 24.15 -2.80
CA GLY A 349 8.20 23.11 -3.02
C GLY A 349 8.94 22.65 -1.76
N GLN A 350 8.46 22.99 -0.56
CA GLN A 350 9.16 22.70 0.69
C GLN A 350 9.13 21.21 1.08
N LEU A 351 8.14 20.47 0.57
CA LEU A 351 8.01 19.01 0.74
C LEU A 351 8.60 18.27 -0.46
N LYS A 352 9.48 17.30 -0.19
CA LYS A 352 10.14 16.49 -1.23
C LYS A 352 9.18 15.51 -1.89
N ILE A 353 8.23 14.97 -1.11
CA ILE A 353 7.24 13.99 -1.58
C ILE A 353 5.83 14.49 -1.27
N PHE A 354 5.32 15.35 -2.14
CA PHE A 354 3.97 15.90 -2.03
C PHE A 354 3.34 16.10 -3.41
N PRO A 355 2.50 15.15 -3.89
CA PRO A 355 1.96 15.19 -5.24
C PRO A 355 0.64 15.98 -5.37
N TYR A 356 0.07 16.42 -4.25
CA TYR A 356 -1.29 16.93 -4.19
C TYR A 356 -1.35 18.42 -4.56
N LYS A 357 -1.74 18.71 -5.80
CA LYS A 357 -2.14 20.07 -6.22
C LYS A 357 -3.48 20.47 -5.61
N THR A 358 -4.38 19.49 -5.49
CA THR A 358 -5.68 19.57 -4.82
C THR A 358 -5.86 18.28 -4.01
N PHE A 359 -6.62 18.36 -2.92
CA PHE A 359 -7.03 17.20 -2.14
C PHE A 359 -8.43 16.71 -2.50
N SER A 360 -9.32 17.60 -2.96
CA SER A 360 -10.74 17.31 -3.14
C SER A 360 -11.02 16.06 -3.96
N GLU A 361 -10.36 15.91 -5.10
CA GLU A 361 -10.55 14.73 -5.97
C GLU A 361 -10.17 13.44 -5.25
N THR A 362 -9.03 13.43 -4.56
CA THR A 362 -8.53 12.25 -3.85
C THR A 362 -9.41 11.92 -2.65
N ILE A 363 -9.81 12.93 -1.86
CA ILE A 363 -10.70 12.75 -0.70
C ILE A 363 -12.06 12.21 -1.14
N ASN A 364 -12.66 12.79 -2.18
CA ASN A 364 -13.91 12.30 -2.75
C ASN A 364 -13.77 10.84 -3.21
N LEU A 365 -12.73 10.54 -3.98
CA LEU A 365 -12.49 9.19 -4.48
C LEU A 365 -12.38 8.17 -3.34
N VAL A 366 -11.53 8.42 -2.34
CA VAL A 366 -11.30 7.43 -1.27
C VAL A 366 -12.51 7.27 -0.35
N LEU A 367 -13.24 8.35 -0.04
CA LEU A 367 -14.43 8.28 0.81
C LEU A 367 -15.60 7.62 0.09
N VAL A 368 -15.86 7.96 -1.16
CA VAL A 368 -16.92 7.31 -1.96
C VAL A 368 -16.60 5.83 -2.15
N THR A 369 -15.34 5.49 -2.42
CA THR A 369 -14.90 4.09 -2.55
C THR A 369 -15.05 3.34 -1.23
N LEU A 370 -14.64 3.94 -0.10
CA LEU A 370 -14.83 3.35 1.23
C LEU A 370 -16.32 3.12 1.53
N LEU A 371 -17.17 4.13 1.36
CA LEU A 371 -18.61 4.02 1.60
C LEU A 371 -19.23 2.92 0.75
N ARG A 372 -18.91 2.87 -0.54
CA ARG A 372 -19.39 1.82 -1.44
C ARG A 372 -19.01 0.43 -0.93
N GLU A 373 -17.75 0.23 -0.56
CA GLU A 373 -17.27 -1.07 -0.09
C GLU A 373 -17.87 -1.50 1.25
N LEU A 374 -18.11 -0.55 2.17
CA LEU A 374 -18.73 -0.84 3.46
C LEU A 374 -20.23 -1.12 3.37
N LEU A 375 -20.93 -0.47 2.42
CA LEU A 375 -22.38 -0.58 2.25
C LEU A 375 -22.80 -1.73 1.34
N GLN A 376 -22.01 -2.06 0.32
CA GLN A 376 -22.31 -3.17 -0.60
C GLN A 376 -22.62 -4.52 0.08
N PRO A 377 -21.88 -4.98 1.13
CA PRO A 377 -22.20 -6.22 1.81
C PRO A 377 -23.52 -6.22 2.60
N GLN A 378 -24.03 -5.04 2.95
CA GLN A 378 -25.05 -4.89 3.97
C GLN A 378 -26.41 -5.30 3.42
N LYS A 379 -27.05 -6.26 4.09
CA LYS A 379 -28.41 -6.69 3.82
C LYS A 379 -29.28 -6.28 5.01
N ASN A 380 -30.43 -5.66 4.74
CA ASN A 380 -31.42 -5.27 5.77
C ASN A 380 -30.95 -4.15 6.73
N LEU A 381 -30.34 -3.09 6.21
CA LEU A 381 -30.07 -1.90 7.01
C LEU A 381 -31.41 -1.28 7.52
N PRO A 382 -31.44 -0.71 8.74
CA PRO A 382 -32.66 -0.10 9.29
C PRO A 382 -33.22 0.99 8.37
N SER A 383 -34.55 1.10 8.27
CA SER A 383 -35.19 2.11 7.41
C SER A 383 -34.70 3.56 7.66
N PRO A 384 -34.45 4.01 8.91
CA PRO A 384 -33.87 5.34 9.17
C PRO A 384 -32.45 5.53 8.64
N PHE A 385 -31.71 4.45 8.34
CA PHE A 385 -30.37 4.54 7.73
C PHE A 385 -30.46 4.70 6.21
N THR A 386 -31.47 4.09 5.59
CA THR A 386 -31.67 4.10 4.13
C THR A 386 -32.45 5.31 3.61
N LYS A 387 -33.07 6.08 4.51
CA LYS A 387 -33.70 7.37 4.23
C LYS A 387 -32.72 8.49 4.51
#